data_AF-A0A497QAF5-F1
#
_entry.id   AF-A0A497QAF5-F1
#
_cell.length_a   1.000
_cell.length_b   1.000
_cell.length_c   1.000
_cell.angle_alpha   90.00
_cell.angle_beta   90.00
_cell.angle_gamma   90.00
#
_symmetry.space_group_name_H-M   'P 1'
#
loop_
_entity.id
_entity.type
_entity.pdbx_description
1 polymer ?
#
loop_
_entity_poly.entity_id
_entity_poly.type
_entity_poly.pdbx_seq_one_letter_code
_entity_poly.pdbx_strand_id
1 'polypeptide(L)'
;MVEREANSEQYPEGGFVVETDINTLRKAAKKVLVNFNEFLLSKNGCVEPFEGRVEVGESLIFKEDIDLLPAEVIAINLGPNSWYIFTASEVPETGFPTTRDAMRVAESERKKTRILQQFLIDEKQAKVTLVEEWEPDRRVDAARILSIIKDVRHRFTRCE
;
A
#
# COMPACT_ATOMS: atom_id res chain seq x y z
N MET A 1 12.84 29.74 -22.86
CA MET A 1 12.69 29.49 -21.41
C MET A 1 11.28 28.93 -21.25
N VAL A 2 11.15 27.61 -21.22
CA VAL A 2 9.84 26.95 -21.12
C VAL A 2 9.75 26.46 -19.69
N GLU A 3 8.87 27.08 -18.91
CA GLU A 3 8.50 26.64 -17.57
C GLU A 3 7.98 25.21 -17.69
N ARG A 4 8.74 24.26 -17.14
CA ARG A 4 8.24 22.90 -16.95
C ARG A 4 7.30 22.97 -15.76
N GLU A 5 6.01 22.98 -16.05
CA GLU A 5 4.96 22.73 -15.06
C GLU A 5 5.36 21.50 -14.26
N ALA A 6 5.37 21.67 -12.94
CA ALA A 6 5.64 20.61 -12.00
C ALA A 6 4.59 19.52 -12.19
N ASN A 7 5.00 18.39 -12.78
CA ASN A 7 4.17 17.22 -12.91
C ASN A 7 3.94 16.64 -11.50
N SER A 8 2.88 17.09 -10.84
CA SER A 8 2.57 16.85 -9.43
C SER A 8 1.57 15.73 -9.20
N GLU A 9 1.36 14.85 -10.18
CA GLU A 9 0.29 13.85 -10.13
C GLU A 9 0.81 12.50 -10.58
N GLN A 10 1.28 11.69 -9.63
CA GLN A 10 1.27 10.24 -9.79
C GLN A 10 1.35 9.65 -8.39
N TYR A 11 0.18 9.40 -7.80
CA TYR A 11 0.04 8.37 -6.77
C TYR A 11 0.73 7.08 -7.27
N PRO A 12 1.26 6.20 -6.40
CA PRO A 12 1.71 4.91 -6.88
C PRO A 12 0.52 4.27 -7.59
N GLU A 13 0.66 4.03 -8.90
CA GLU A 13 -0.44 3.50 -9.73
C GLU A 13 -0.99 2.24 -9.05
N GLY A 14 -2.26 2.27 -8.65
CA GLY A 14 -2.99 1.05 -8.25
C GLY A 14 -3.28 0.85 -6.76
N GLY A 15 -3.18 1.88 -5.92
CA GLY A 15 -3.73 1.81 -4.55
C GLY A 15 -5.25 2.00 -4.49
N PHE A 16 -5.90 1.52 -3.43
CA PHE A 16 -7.33 1.73 -3.17
C PHE A 16 -7.61 1.97 -1.69
N VAL A 17 -8.67 2.71 -1.38
CA VAL A 17 -9.15 2.92 -0.01
C VAL A 17 -10.17 1.85 0.32
N VAL A 18 -10.11 1.32 1.53
CA VAL A 18 -11.10 0.39 2.06
C VAL A 18 -11.46 0.72 3.50
N GLU A 19 -12.75 0.59 3.81
CA GLU A 19 -13.23 0.63 5.19
C GLU A 19 -13.29 -0.79 5.76
N THR A 20 -12.40 -1.16 6.66
CA THR A 20 -12.34 -2.52 7.24
C THR A 20 -11.49 -2.60 8.53
N ASP A 21 -11.51 -3.75 9.19
CA ASP A 21 -10.68 -4.04 10.37
C ASP A 21 -9.38 -4.80 10.01
N ILE A 22 -8.42 -4.79 10.94
CA ILE A 22 -7.09 -5.42 10.74
C ILE A 22 -7.18 -6.92 10.48
N ASN A 23 -8.14 -7.64 11.07
CA ASN A 23 -8.24 -9.08 10.83
C ASN A 23 -8.70 -9.37 9.40
N THR A 24 -9.58 -8.53 8.87
CA THR A 24 -10.02 -8.62 7.47
C THR A 24 -8.86 -8.29 6.51
N LEU A 25 -8.04 -7.28 6.83
CA LEU A 25 -6.78 -7.02 6.08
C LEU A 25 -5.85 -8.24 6.07
N ARG A 26 -5.65 -8.87 7.23
CA ARG A 26 -4.81 -10.07 7.34
C ARG A 26 -5.34 -11.24 6.52
N LYS A 27 -6.67 -11.43 6.47
CA LYS A 27 -7.28 -12.45 5.60
C LYS A 27 -7.09 -12.12 4.12
N ALA A 28 -7.20 -10.84 3.75
CA ALA A 28 -6.98 -10.39 2.38
C ALA A 28 -5.52 -10.62 1.95
N ALA A 29 -4.54 -10.29 2.81
CA ALA A 29 -3.13 -10.55 2.55
C ALA A 29 -2.86 -12.05 2.30
N LYS A 30 -3.47 -12.95 3.08
CA LYS A 30 -3.39 -14.42 2.87
C LYS A 30 -3.93 -14.93 1.53
N LYS A 31 -4.66 -14.09 0.76
CA LYS A 31 -5.12 -14.47 -0.59
C LYS A 31 -4.06 -14.25 -1.66
N VAL A 32 -3.10 -13.37 -1.41
CA VAL A 32 -2.10 -12.95 -2.40
C VAL A 32 -0.67 -13.21 -1.95
N LEU A 33 -0.45 -13.47 -0.66
CA LEU A 33 0.83 -13.84 -0.07
C LEU A 33 0.74 -15.26 0.51
N VAL A 34 1.79 -16.05 0.33
CA VAL A 34 1.82 -17.46 0.81
C VAL A 34 2.15 -17.52 2.30
N ASN A 35 3.39 -17.17 2.66
CA ASN A 35 3.89 -17.02 4.02
C ASN A 35 4.37 -15.58 4.15
N PHE A 36 3.92 -14.87 5.19
CA PHE A 36 4.31 -13.48 5.40
C PHE A 36 4.47 -13.15 6.88
N ASN A 37 5.28 -12.14 7.13
CA ASN A 37 5.46 -11.52 8.43
C ASN A 37 4.76 -10.15 8.47
N GLU A 38 4.35 -9.73 9.66
CA GLU A 38 3.66 -8.46 9.89
C GLU A 38 4.61 -7.45 10.54
N PHE A 39 4.73 -6.29 9.91
CA PHE A 39 5.57 -5.19 10.39
C PHE A 39 4.77 -3.90 10.48
N LEU A 40 5.16 -3.02 11.39
CA LEU A 40 4.69 -1.66 11.50
C LEU A 40 5.73 -0.72 10.91
N LEU A 41 5.34 0.12 9.95
CA LEU A 41 6.10 1.27 9.52
C LEU A 41 5.60 2.50 10.28
N SER A 42 6.39 2.92 11.27
CA SER A 42 6.10 4.07 12.12
C SER A 42 6.12 5.39 11.32
N LYS A 43 5.61 6.46 11.94
CA LYS A 43 5.66 7.83 11.38
C LYS A 43 7.08 8.33 11.12
N ASN A 44 8.06 7.79 11.85
CA ASN A 44 9.46 8.14 11.73
C ASN A 44 10.15 7.43 10.56
N GLY A 45 9.47 6.44 9.95
CA GLY A 45 9.98 5.66 8.83
C GLY A 45 10.77 4.43 9.25
N CYS A 46 10.73 4.05 10.52
CA CYS A 46 11.35 2.81 10.98
C CYS A 46 10.35 1.67 10.97
N VAL A 47 10.83 0.50 10.54
CA VAL A 47 10.10 -0.76 10.46
C VAL A 47 10.35 -1.55 11.75
N GLU A 48 9.28 -1.95 12.41
CA GLU A 48 9.32 -2.72 13.66
C GLU A 48 8.33 -3.89 13.61
N PRO A 49 8.50 -4.94 14.43
CA PRO A 49 7.53 -6.02 14.53
C PRO A 49 6.15 -5.49 14.93
N PHE A 50 5.09 -6.01 14.31
CA PHE A 50 3.73 -5.55 14.63
C PHE A 50 3.24 -6.10 16.00
N GLU A 51 2.92 -5.19 16.93
CA GLU A 51 2.45 -5.54 18.29
C GLU A 51 0.92 -5.38 18.49
N GLY A 52 0.14 -5.23 17.41
CA GLY A 52 -1.32 -5.26 17.47
C GLY A 52 -2.03 -3.91 17.41
N ARG A 53 -1.30 -2.79 17.28
CA ARG A 53 -1.90 -1.45 17.09
C ARG A 53 -1.20 -0.69 15.98
N VAL A 54 -1.99 0.06 15.20
CA VAL A 54 -1.51 0.96 14.15
C VAL A 54 -2.15 2.33 14.37
N GLU A 55 -1.34 3.38 14.49
CA GLU A 55 -1.86 4.74 14.57
C GLU A 55 -2.18 5.33 13.20
N VAL A 56 -3.03 6.36 13.17
CA VAL A 56 -3.29 7.11 11.94
C VAL A 56 -1.99 7.68 11.38
N GLY A 57 -1.71 7.38 10.12
CA GLY A 57 -0.51 7.75 9.40
C GLY A 57 0.63 6.74 9.48
N GLU A 58 0.49 5.66 10.25
CA GLU A 58 1.39 4.50 10.22
C GLU A 58 0.92 3.47 9.19
N SER A 59 1.80 2.55 8.82
CA SER A 59 1.45 1.49 7.85
C SER A 59 1.68 0.12 8.44
N LEU A 60 0.70 -0.77 8.26
CA LEU A 60 0.85 -2.20 8.47
C LEU A 60 1.36 -2.82 7.18
N ILE A 61 2.50 -3.50 7.25
CA ILE A 61 3.16 -4.15 6.12
C ILE A 61 3.05 -5.66 6.31
N PHE A 62 2.47 -6.34 5.32
CA PHE A 62 2.52 -7.79 5.19
C PHE A 62 3.58 -8.12 4.15
N LYS A 63 4.74 -8.63 4.57
CA LYS A 63 5.87 -8.92 3.69
C LYS A 63 6.09 -10.42 3.56
N GLU A 64 6.18 -10.93 2.34
CA GLU A 64 6.47 -12.35 2.10
C GLU A 64 7.79 -12.79 2.71
N ASP A 65 7.78 -14.00 3.26
CA ASP A 65 8.96 -14.67 3.81
C ASP A 65 9.71 -15.42 2.69
N ILE A 66 10.27 -14.66 1.75
CA ILE A 66 11.10 -15.17 0.64
C ILE A 66 12.32 -14.29 0.42
N ASP A 67 13.44 -14.90 0.02
CA ASP A 67 14.73 -14.21 -0.12
C ASP A 67 14.81 -13.32 -1.37
N LEU A 68 14.03 -13.62 -2.41
CA LEU A 68 14.14 -12.97 -3.72
C LEU A 68 12.84 -12.28 -4.10
N LEU A 69 12.87 -10.94 -4.15
CA LEU A 69 11.75 -10.08 -4.55
C LEU A 69 10.48 -10.34 -3.72
N PRO A 70 10.56 -10.22 -2.38
CA PRO A 70 9.39 -10.40 -1.53
C PRO A 70 8.28 -9.45 -1.94
N ALA A 71 7.07 -10.01 -2.08
CA ALA A 71 5.89 -9.20 -2.26
C ALA A 71 5.45 -8.60 -0.93
N GLU A 72 4.90 -7.41 -1.01
CA GLU A 72 4.41 -6.65 0.13
C GLU A 72 2.98 -6.19 -0.14
N VAL A 73 2.11 -6.37 0.87
CA VAL A 73 0.83 -5.67 0.95
C VAL A 73 0.97 -4.61 2.02
N ILE A 74 0.79 -3.36 1.65
CA ILE A 74 1.00 -2.22 2.54
C ILE A 74 -0.35 -1.55 2.77
N ALA A 75 -0.76 -1.46 4.04
CA ALA A 75 -2.00 -0.85 4.47
C ALA A 75 -1.72 0.36 5.38
N ILE A 76 -1.96 1.57 4.89
CA ILE A 76 -1.78 2.82 5.63
C ILE A 76 -3.06 3.14 6.39
N ASN A 77 -2.96 3.35 7.71
CA ASN A 77 -4.11 3.74 8.52
C ASN A 77 -4.48 5.21 8.25
N LEU A 78 -5.68 5.44 7.73
CA LEU A 78 -6.22 6.78 7.44
C LEU A 78 -7.14 7.30 8.56
N GLY A 79 -7.60 6.42 9.44
CA GLY A 79 -8.62 6.72 10.44
C GLY A 79 -9.31 5.47 10.97
N PRO A 80 -10.34 5.63 11.81
CA PRO A 80 -11.10 4.50 12.34
C PRO A 80 -11.60 3.59 11.20
N ASN A 81 -11.09 2.36 11.18
CA ASN A 81 -11.39 1.34 10.17
C ASN A 81 -11.19 1.81 8.71
N SER A 82 -10.36 2.82 8.42
CA SER A 82 -10.15 3.31 7.06
C SER A 82 -8.69 3.14 6.66
N TRP A 83 -8.45 2.48 5.52
CA TRP A 83 -7.13 2.05 5.10
C TRP A 83 -6.88 2.36 3.64
N TYR A 84 -5.68 2.86 3.33
CA TYR A 84 -5.17 2.90 1.97
C TYR A 84 -4.30 1.68 1.74
N ILE A 85 -4.63 0.88 0.73
CA ILE A 85 -3.93 -0.37 0.42
C ILE A 85 -3.27 -0.26 -0.95
N PHE A 86 -2.03 -0.70 -1.03
CA PHE A 86 -1.34 -0.96 -2.28
C PHE A 86 -0.42 -2.16 -2.13
N THR A 87 -0.02 -2.74 -3.26
CA THR A 87 0.97 -3.81 -3.28
C THR A 87 2.30 -3.26 -3.80
N ALA A 88 3.38 -3.83 -3.32
CA ALA A 88 4.72 -3.58 -3.83
C ALA A 88 5.48 -4.89 -3.93
N SER A 89 6.50 -4.90 -4.78
CA SER A 89 7.53 -5.93 -4.77
C SER A 89 8.87 -5.23 -4.65
N GLU A 90 9.78 -5.80 -3.87
CA GLU A 90 11.15 -5.30 -3.81
C GLU A 90 11.76 -5.30 -5.22
N VAL A 91 12.48 -4.24 -5.57
CA VAL A 91 13.19 -4.14 -6.85
C VAL A 91 14.66 -4.45 -6.57
N PRO A 92 15.34 -5.30 -7.35
CA PRO A 92 16.76 -5.57 -7.12
C PRO A 92 17.55 -4.25 -7.17
N GLU A 93 18.60 -4.12 -6.37
CA GLU A 93 19.48 -2.94 -6.38
C GLU A 93 20.04 -2.64 -7.77
N THR A 94 20.33 -3.70 -8.55
CA THR A 94 20.81 -3.61 -9.94
C THR A 94 19.71 -3.27 -10.95
N GLY A 95 18.47 -3.12 -10.50
CA GLY A 95 17.27 -3.07 -11.33
C GLY A 95 16.92 -4.43 -11.94
N PHE A 96 15.82 -4.46 -12.69
CA PHE A 96 15.43 -5.65 -13.44
C PHE A 96 16.38 -5.87 -14.63
N PRO A 97 16.88 -7.12 -14.84
CA PRO A 97 17.79 -7.42 -15.94
C PRO A 97 17.22 -7.12 -17.33
N THR A 98 15.89 -7.21 -17.48
CA THR A 98 15.19 -6.93 -18.74
C THR A 98 13.88 -6.17 -18.52
N THR A 99 13.44 -5.42 -19.53
CA THR A 99 12.09 -4.82 -19.56
C THR A 99 11.00 -5.87 -19.40
N ARG A 100 11.22 -7.10 -19.91
CA ARG A 100 10.25 -8.20 -19.80
C ARG A 100 10.07 -8.65 -18.36
N ASP A 101 11.14 -8.68 -17.57
CA ASP A 101 11.07 -9.06 -16.16
C ASP A 101 10.39 -7.97 -15.33
N ALA A 102 10.69 -6.70 -15.61
CA ALA A 102 9.98 -5.57 -15.01
C ALA A 102 8.46 -5.62 -15.30
N MET A 103 8.09 -5.90 -16.55
CA MET A 103 6.68 -6.05 -16.95
C MET A 103 5.98 -7.22 -16.25
N ARG A 104 6.66 -8.36 -16.10
CA ARG A 104 6.11 -9.52 -15.38
C ARG A 104 5.84 -9.21 -13.91
N VAL A 105 6.75 -8.51 -13.25
CA VAL A 105 6.52 -8.08 -11.86
C VAL A 105 5.35 -7.11 -11.78
N ALA A 106 5.30 -6.10 -12.65
CA ALA A 106 4.18 -5.16 -12.70
C ALA A 106 2.82 -5.84 -12.98
N GLU A 107 2.78 -6.84 -13.87
CA GLU A 107 1.57 -7.62 -14.14
C GLU A 107 1.15 -8.48 -12.93
N SER A 108 2.12 -9.08 -12.24
CA SER A 108 1.90 -9.83 -11.00
C SER A 108 1.30 -8.93 -9.91
N GLU A 109 1.86 -7.74 -9.71
CA GLU A 109 1.36 -6.75 -8.76
C GLU A 109 -0.07 -6.32 -9.07
N ARG A 110 -0.36 -5.98 -10.34
CA ARG A 110 -1.73 -5.66 -10.78
C ARG A 110 -2.71 -6.80 -10.50
N LYS A 111 -2.29 -8.04 -10.72
CA LYS A 111 -3.11 -9.23 -10.44
C LYS A 111 -3.38 -9.38 -8.93
N LYS A 112 -2.37 -9.19 -8.08
CA LYS A 112 -2.53 -9.24 -6.61
C LYS A 112 -3.48 -8.14 -6.12
N THR A 113 -3.29 -6.90 -6.57
CA THR A 113 -4.20 -5.78 -6.26
C THR A 113 -5.64 -6.12 -6.64
N ARG A 114 -5.87 -6.68 -7.83
CA ARG A 114 -7.21 -7.09 -8.27
C ARG A 114 -7.82 -8.18 -7.39
N ILE A 115 -7.02 -9.18 -6.98
CA ILE A 115 -7.48 -10.24 -6.07
C ILE A 115 -7.84 -9.67 -4.70
N LEU A 116 -7.02 -8.76 -4.17
CA LEU A 116 -7.29 -8.07 -2.90
C LEU A 116 -8.60 -7.28 -2.96
N GLN A 117 -8.77 -6.45 -4.00
CA GLN A 117 -9.98 -5.66 -4.19
C GLN A 117 -11.21 -6.56 -4.26
N GLN A 118 -11.18 -7.60 -5.09
CA GLN A 118 -12.30 -8.52 -5.25
C GLN A 118 -12.65 -9.22 -3.93
N PHE A 119 -11.64 -9.71 -3.21
CA PHE A 119 -11.84 -10.37 -1.93
C PHE A 119 -12.49 -9.45 -0.89
N LEU A 120 -12.01 -8.20 -0.80
CA LEU A 120 -12.55 -7.21 0.14
C LEU A 120 -13.99 -6.79 -0.22
N ILE A 121 -14.31 -6.68 -1.51
CA ILE A 121 -15.69 -6.45 -1.98
C ILE A 121 -16.59 -7.63 -1.60
N ASP A 122 -16.13 -8.86 -1.85
CA ASP A 122 -16.91 -10.09 -1.64
C ASP A 122 -17.17 -10.39 -0.16
N GLU A 123 -16.28 -10.00 0.74
CA GLU A 123 -16.44 -10.23 2.19
C GLU A 123 -17.57 -9.39 2.82
N LYS A 124 -18.30 -8.57 2.04
CA LYS A 124 -19.50 -7.77 2.41
C LYS A 124 -19.32 -6.78 3.57
N GLN A 125 -18.10 -6.62 4.09
CA GLN A 125 -17.78 -5.72 5.20
C GLN A 125 -16.92 -4.53 4.77
N ALA A 126 -16.53 -4.43 3.49
CA ALA A 126 -15.60 -3.42 3.03
C ALA A 126 -16.16 -2.61 1.86
N LYS A 127 -16.27 -1.29 2.07
CA LYS A 127 -16.48 -0.33 0.98
C LYS A 127 -15.12 -0.07 0.34
N VAL A 128 -14.89 -0.63 -0.84
CA VAL A 128 -13.66 -0.41 -1.63
C VAL A 128 -13.89 0.76 -2.57
N THR A 129 -12.96 1.70 -2.61
CA THR A 129 -13.00 2.84 -3.54
C THR A 129 -11.61 3.06 -4.10
N LEU A 130 -11.50 3.13 -5.43
CA LEU A 130 -10.24 3.49 -6.07
C LEU A 130 -9.83 4.88 -5.62
N VAL A 131 -8.54 5.09 -5.39
CA VAL A 131 -8.06 6.37 -4.84
C VAL A 131 -8.32 7.54 -5.78
N GLU A 132 -8.34 7.27 -7.09
CA GLU A 132 -8.71 8.24 -8.13
C GLU A 132 -10.19 8.62 -8.11
N GLU A 133 -11.05 7.71 -7.63
CA GLU A 133 -12.51 7.88 -7.57
C GLU A 133 -13.00 8.20 -6.14
N TRP A 134 -12.08 8.25 -5.19
CA TRP A 134 -12.40 8.41 -3.78
C TRP A 134 -12.63 9.89 -3.46
N GLU A 135 -13.91 10.24 -3.31
CA GLU A 135 -14.33 11.52 -2.78
C GLU A 135 -14.54 11.40 -1.26
N PRO A 136 -13.65 11.96 -0.42
CA PRO A 136 -13.88 12.01 1.01
C PRO A 136 -15.08 12.88 1.32
N ASP A 137 -15.89 12.45 2.28
CA ASP A 137 -17.09 13.16 2.76
C ASP A 137 -16.82 14.61 3.20
N ARG A 138 -15.55 14.95 3.49
CA ARG A 138 -15.09 16.31 3.83
C ARG A 138 -13.80 16.64 3.09
N ARG A 139 -13.78 17.77 2.36
CA ARG A 139 -12.59 18.28 1.65
C ARG A 139 -11.34 18.43 2.55
N VAL A 140 -11.52 18.69 3.85
CA VAL A 140 -10.42 18.78 4.83
C VAL A 140 -9.78 17.42 5.12
N ASP A 141 -10.57 16.35 5.09
CA ASP A 141 -10.08 14.98 5.29
C ASP A 141 -9.32 14.49 4.04
N ALA A 142 -9.71 14.96 2.84
CA ALA A 142 -8.99 14.72 1.58
C ALA A 142 -7.53 15.17 1.65
N ALA A 143 -7.31 16.47 1.87
CA ALA A 143 -5.97 17.04 1.85
C ALA A 143 -5.06 16.40 2.91
N ARG A 144 -5.62 16.10 4.08
CA ARG A 144 -4.91 15.41 5.17
C ARG A 144 -4.54 13.98 4.78
N ILE A 145 -5.46 13.20 4.22
CA ILE A 145 -5.23 11.81 3.82
C ILE A 145 -4.24 11.72 2.66
N LEU A 146 -4.37 12.61 1.68
CA LEU A 146 -3.41 12.70 0.57
C LEU A 146 -2.01 13.09 1.08
N SER A 147 -1.92 13.99 2.06
CA SER A 147 -0.65 14.29 2.73
C SER A 147 -0.05 13.07 3.42
N ILE A 148 -0.86 12.28 4.13
CA ILE A 148 -0.42 11.04 4.77
C ILE A 148 0.14 10.05 3.74
N ILE A 149 -0.60 9.82 2.64
CA ILE A 149 -0.17 8.90 1.56
C ILE A 149 1.16 9.40 0.96
N LYS A 150 1.27 10.71 0.71
CA LYS A 150 2.49 11.31 0.17
C LYS A 150 3.68 11.16 1.13
N ASP A 151 3.47 11.39 2.42
CA ASP A 151 4.54 11.30 3.43
C ASP A 151 5.07 9.87 3.57
N VAL A 152 4.18 8.86 3.56
CA VAL A 152 4.58 7.45 3.68
C VAL A 152 5.49 7.01 2.54
N ARG A 153 5.28 7.50 1.31
CA ARG A 153 6.16 7.19 0.16
C ARG A 153 7.62 7.61 0.38
N HIS A 154 7.84 8.64 1.19
CA HIS A 154 9.18 9.14 1.49
C HIS A 154 9.82 8.49 2.73
N ARG A 155 9.11 7.57 3.41
CA ARG A 155 9.58 6.95 4.66
C ARG A 155 10.31 5.63 4.47
N PHE A 156 10.07 4.91 3.38
CA PHE A 156 10.72 3.62 3.08
C PHE A 156 12.25 3.67 2.96
N THR A 157 12.85 4.87 2.94
CA THR A 157 14.29 5.08 2.80
C THR A 157 14.96 5.70 4.04
N ARG A 158 14.24 5.87 5.17
CA ARG A 158 14.71 6.73 6.28
C ARG A 158 15.39 6.05 7.46
N CYS A 159 15.36 4.72 7.56
CA CYS A 159 16.08 4.00 8.62
C CYS A 159 17.06 3.02 7.96
N GLU A 160 18.32 3.46 7.84
CA GLU A 160 19.53 2.60 7.77
C GLU A 160 20.05 2.36 9.19
#